data_AF-A0A3N7HNE0-F1
#
_entry.id   AF-A0A3N7HNE0-F1
#
_cell.length_a   1.000
_cell.length_b   1.000
_cell.length_c   1.000
_cell.angle_alpha   90.00
_cell.angle_beta   90.00
_cell.angle_gamma   90.00
#
_symmetry.space_group_name_H-M   'P 1'
#
loop_
_entity.id
_entity.type
_entity.pdbx_description
1 polymer ?
#
loop_
_entity_poly.entity_id
_entity_poly.type
_entity_poly.pdbx_seq_one_letter_code
_entity_poly.pdbx_strand_id
1 'polypeptide(L)'
;MKSATLPAVRVDPQLREQVERLLRDNETLSEFVEASVRDSVNRRLAQTEFVARGLASLERALKTGDFVPAETAIQGLKDKLAKAKQTAARRKKG
;
A
#
# COMPACT_ATOMS: atom_id res chain seq x y z
N MET A 1 -7.46 28.00 3.94
CA MET A 1 -7.03 28.36 2.56
C MET A 1 -7.83 27.49 1.61
N LYS A 2 -8.32 28.02 0.47
CA LYS A 2 -9.13 27.24 -0.49
C LYS A 2 -8.26 26.14 -1.11
N SER A 3 -8.41 24.93 -0.60
CA SER A 3 -7.73 23.72 -1.07
C SER A 3 -8.20 23.34 -2.47
N ALA A 4 -7.38 22.58 -3.19
CA ALA A 4 -7.84 21.91 -4.40
C ALA A 4 -9.01 20.97 -4.05
N THR A 5 -10.06 20.96 -4.87
CA THR A 5 -11.25 20.12 -4.67
C THR A 5 -11.26 19.04 -5.72
N LEU A 6 -11.65 17.82 -5.32
CA LEU A 6 -11.98 16.78 -6.28
C LEU A 6 -13.22 17.18 -7.10
N PRO A 7 -13.30 16.79 -8.37
CA PRO A 7 -14.49 17.04 -9.17
C PRO A 7 -15.72 16.35 -8.56
N ALA A 8 -16.91 16.88 -8.85
CA ALA A 8 -18.14 16.20 -8.47
C ALA A 8 -18.28 14.89 -9.24
N VAL A 9 -18.30 13.76 -8.52
CA VAL A 9 -18.44 12.42 -9.11
C VAL A 9 -19.85 11.91 -8.88
N ARG A 10 -20.52 11.46 -9.95
CA ARG A 10 -21.78 10.73 -9.83
C ARG A 10 -21.47 9.32 -9.35
N VAL A 11 -22.16 8.90 -8.29
CA VAL A 11 -22.01 7.57 -7.69
C VAL A 11 -23.36 6.86 -7.65
N ASP A 12 -23.31 5.54 -7.61
CA ASP A 12 -24.49 4.72 -7.37
C ASP A 12 -25.10 5.08 -5.98
N PRO A 13 -26.42 5.30 -5.87
CA PRO A 13 -27.07 5.56 -4.58
C PRO A 13 -26.80 4.48 -3.52
N GLN A 14 -26.72 3.21 -3.91
CA GLN A 14 -26.43 2.10 -2.99
C GLN A 14 -25.00 2.20 -2.44
N LEU A 15 -24.03 2.58 -3.28
CA LEU A 15 -22.66 2.80 -2.83
C LEU A 15 -22.60 3.95 -1.83
N ARG A 16 -23.32 5.03 -2.08
CA ARG A 16 -23.38 6.17 -1.15
C ARG A 16 -23.92 5.76 0.22
N GLU A 17 -25.04 5.04 0.25
CA GLU A 17 -25.65 4.54 1.48
C GLU A 17 -24.70 3.61 2.26
N GLN A 18 -23.98 2.73 1.55
CA GLN A 18 -22.97 1.86 2.17
C GLN A 18 -21.84 2.66 2.82
N VAL A 19 -21.34 3.71 2.16
CA VAL A 19 -20.28 4.55 2.72
C VAL A 19 -20.78 5.29 3.95
N GLU A 20 -21.96 5.90 3.89
CA GLU A 20 -22.53 6.64 5.02
C GLU A 20 -22.72 5.77 6.26
N ARG A 21 -23.03 4.47 6.09
CA ARG A 21 -23.13 3.48 7.18
C ARG A 21 -21.79 3.06 7.80
N LEU A 22 -20.68 3.26 7.09
CA LEU A 22 -19.34 2.82 7.50
C LEU A 22 -18.50 3.95 8.11
N LEU A 23 -19.01 5.18 8.10
CA LEU A 23 -18.34 6.32 8.71
C LEU A 23 -18.13 6.09 10.21
N ARG A 24 -16.96 6.50 10.70
CA ARG A 24 -16.65 6.50 12.14
C ARG A 24 -17.33 7.68 12.84
N ASP A 25 -17.35 7.66 14.16
CA ASP A 25 -17.83 8.78 14.95
C ASP A 25 -17.09 10.07 14.58
N ASN A 26 -17.85 11.10 14.21
CA ASN A 26 -17.36 12.40 13.75
C ASN A 26 -16.58 12.39 12.42
N GLU A 27 -16.67 11.33 11.62
CA GLU A 27 -16.11 11.30 10.26
C GLU A 27 -17.16 11.75 9.24
N THR A 28 -16.77 12.65 8.35
CA THR A 28 -17.62 13.11 7.25
C THR A 28 -17.38 12.30 5.97
N LEU A 29 -18.38 12.28 5.08
CA LEU A 29 -18.24 11.66 3.76
C LEU A 29 -17.05 12.24 2.97
N SER A 30 -16.80 13.55 3.08
CA SER A 30 -15.68 14.20 2.41
C SER A 30 -14.32 13.77 2.94
N GLU A 31 -14.19 13.60 4.27
CA GLU A 31 -12.95 13.08 4.89
C GLU A 31 -12.70 11.63 4.47
N PHE A 32 -13.72 10.79 4.49
CA PHE A 32 -13.61 9.40 4.03
C PHE A 32 -13.16 9.30 2.57
N VAL A 33 -13.75 10.13 1.69
CA VAL A 33 -13.40 10.17 0.26
C VAL A 33 -11.96 10.68 0.06
N GLU A 34 -11.56 11.73 0.78
CA GLU A 34 -10.19 12.26 0.73
C GLU A 34 -9.17 11.20 1.13
N ALA A 35 -9.38 10.54 2.27
CA ALA A 35 -8.51 9.47 2.76
C ALA A 35 -8.44 8.30 1.77
N SER A 36 -9.58 7.88 1.23
CA SER A 36 -9.66 6.80 0.24
C SER A 36 -8.89 7.12 -1.05
N VAL A 37 -8.98 8.35 -1.54
CA VAL A 37 -8.25 8.82 -2.73
C VAL A 37 -6.76 8.88 -2.44
N ARG A 38 -6.36 9.44 -1.30
CA ARG A 38 -4.96 9.49 -0.86
C ARG A 38 -4.34 8.09 -0.78
N ASP A 39 -5.05 7.15 -0.17
CA ASP A 39 -4.60 5.76 -0.07
C ASP A 39 -4.49 5.10 -1.45
N SER A 40 -5.43 5.35 -2.35
CA SER A 40 -5.39 4.84 -3.72
C SER A 40 -4.19 5.38 -4.50
N VAL A 41 -3.90 6.68 -4.38
CA VAL A 41 -2.73 7.31 -5.00
C VAL A 41 -1.45 6.69 -4.46
N ASN A 42 -1.32 6.58 -3.14
CA ASN A 42 -0.14 5.99 -2.51
C ASN A 42 0.09 4.54 -2.96
N ARG A 43 -0.96 3.72 -3.01
CA ARG A 43 -0.87 2.34 -3.53
C ARG A 43 -0.40 2.29 -4.98
N ARG A 44 -0.96 3.15 -5.85
CA ARG A 44 -0.60 3.19 -7.27
C ARG A 44 0.84 3.64 -7.47
N LEU A 45 1.29 4.68 -6.77
CA LEU A 45 2.69 5.13 -6.80
C LEU A 45 3.64 4.02 -6.36
N ALA A 46 3.37 3.39 -5.21
CA ALA A 46 4.19 2.30 -4.70
C ALA A 46 4.27 1.13 -5.68
N GLN A 47 3.16 0.79 -6.35
CA GLN A 47 3.12 -0.27 -7.36
C GLN A 47 3.93 0.10 -8.61
N THR A 48 3.76 1.31 -9.14
CA THR A 48 4.53 1.79 -10.30
C THR A 48 6.03 1.78 -10.00
N GLU A 49 6.44 2.28 -8.85
CA GLU A 49 7.85 2.27 -8.46
C GLU A 49 8.38 0.85 -8.24
N PHE A 50 7.58 -0.06 -7.67
CA PHE A 50 7.97 -1.45 -7.47
C PHE A 50 8.27 -2.13 -8.81
N VAL A 51 7.40 -1.94 -9.81
CA VAL A 51 7.60 -2.46 -11.17
C VAL A 51 8.85 -1.85 -11.80
N ALA A 52 9.03 -0.53 -11.72
CA ALA A 52 10.20 0.15 -12.26
C ALA A 52 11.51 -0.38 -11.65
N ARG A 53 11.55 -0.56 -10.32
CA ARG A 53 12.71 -1.16 -9.62
C ARG A 53 12.95 -2.61 -10.04
N GLY A 54 11.89 -3.39 -10.24
CA GLY A 54 11.98 -4.78 -10.69
C GLY A 54 12.60 -4.88 -12.09
N LEU A 55 12.13 -4.08 -13.04
CA LEU A 55 12.67 -4.05 -14.41
C LEU A 55 14.13 -3.60 -14.44
N ALA A 56 14.48 -2.54 -13.69
CA ALA A 56 15.87 -2.09 -13.58
C ALA A 56 16.79 -3.14 -12.91
N SER A 57 16.24 -3.93 -11.96
CA SER A 57 16.97 -5.05 -11.36
C SER A 57 17.22 -6.17 -12.35
N LEU A 58 16.22 -6.53 -13.15
CA LEU A 58 16.35 -7.55 -14.18
C LEU A 58 17.39 -7.14 -15.23
N GLU A 59 17.33 -5.91 -15.72
CA GLU A 59 18.29 -5.39 -16.69
C GLU A 59 19.74 -5.48 -16.17
N ARG A 60 19.96 -5.15 -14.88
CA ARG A 60 21.27 -5.27 -14.24
C ARG A 60 21.73 -6.71 -14.13
N ALA A 61 20.85 -7.63 -13.69
CA ALA A 61 21.20 -9.04 -13.57
C ALA A 61 21.55 -9.67 -14.93
N LEU A 62 20.83 -9.30 -15.99
CA LEU A 62 21.14 -9.73 -17.36
C LEU A 62 22.51 -9.22 -17.85
N LYS A 63 22.90 -7.98 -17.49
CA LYS A 63 24.21 -7.41 -17.87
C LYS A 63 25.38 -8.00 -17.08
N THR A 64 25.17 -8.32 -15.81
CA THR A 64 26.23 -8.74 -14.88
C THR A 64 26.35 -10.27 -14.77
N GLY A 65 25.27 -10.99 -15.03
CA GLY A 65 25.16 -12.42 -14.71
C GLY A 65 24.87 -12.68 -13.22
N ASP A 66 24.70 -11.64 -12.40
CA ASP A 66 24.49 -11.77 -10.96
C ASP A 66 23.01 -12.06 -10.65
N PHE A 67 22.69 -13.34 -10.54
CA PHE A 67 21.38 -13.83 -10.12
C PHE A 67 21.42 -14.42 -8.71
N VAL A 68 20.30 -14.31 -7.99
CA VAL A 68 20.13 -14.97 -6.68
C VAL A 68 19.18 -16.15 -6.87
N PRO A 69 19.54 -17.37 -6.41
CA PRO A 69 18.63 -18.51 -6.41
C PRO A 69 17.33 -18.19 -5.67
N ALA A 70 16.21 -18.69 -6.19
CA ALA A 70 14.89 -18.41 -5.64
C ALA A 70 14.77 -18.88 -4.18
N GLU A 71 15.36 -20.03 -3.85
CA GLU A 71 15.38 -20.61 -2.52
C GLU A 71 16.08 -19.69 -1.52
N THR A 72 17.22 -19.11 -1.91
CA THR A 72 17.98 -18.15 -1.10
C THR A 72 17.15 -16.89 -0.85
N ALA A 73 16.50 -16.36 -1.89
CA ALA A 73 15.64 -15.19 -1.76
C ALA A 73 14.44 -15.45 -0.81
N ILE A 74 13.75 -16.58 -1.00
CA ILE A 74 12.61 -16.99 -0.17
C ILE A 74 13.04 -17.21 1.28
N GLN A 75 14.19 -17.84 1.52
CA GLN A 75 14.70 -18.06 2.87
C GLN A 75 14.99 -16.73 3.57
N GLY A 76 15.63 -15.78 2.89
CA GLY A 76 15.86 -14.44 3.44
C GLY A 76 14.57 -13.70 3.80
N LEU A 77 13.49 -13.89 3.03
CA LEU A 77 12.17 -13.34 3.36
C LEU A 77 11.55 -14.00 4.58
N LYS A 78 11.64 -15.33 4.71
CA LYS A 78 11.18 -16.08 5.89
C LYS A 78 11.89 -15.61 7.16
N ASP A 79 13.21 -15.39 7.08
CA ASP A 79 14.01 -14.94 8.23
C ASP A 79 13.62 -13.51 8.67
N LYS A 80 13.41 -12.61 7.70
CA LYS A 80 12.90 -11.25 7.98
C LYS A 80 11.52 -11.30 8.64
N LEU A 81 10.62 -12.16 8.15
CA LEU A 81 9.29 -12.34 8.72
C LEU A 81 9.36 -12.88 10.16
N ALA A 82 10.20 -13.88 10.41
CA ALA A 82 10.39 -14.45 11.74
C ALA A 82 10.89 -13.38 12.74
N LYS A 83 11.86 -12.57 12.35
CA LYS A 83 12.37 -11.44 13.16
C LYS A 83 11.27 -10.42 13.45
N ALA A 84 10.50 -10.00 12.45
CA ALA A 84 9.40 -9.05 12.63
C ALA A 84 8.34 -9.56 13.62
N LYS A 85 7.98 -10.85 13.53
CA LYS A 85 7.04 -11.50 14.48
C LYS A 85 7.57 -11.48 15.92
N GLN A 86 8.85 -11.78 16.12
CA GLN A 86 9.47 -11.75 17.45
C GLN A 86 9.46 -10.33 18.05
N THR A 87 9.80 -9.31 17.24
CA THR A 87 9.76 -7.91 17.68
C THR A 87 8.34 -7.47 18.06
N ALA A 88 7.35 -7.84 17.25
CA ALA A 88 5.94 -7.55 17.55
C ALA A 88 5.47 -8.24 18.85
N ALA A 89 5.89 -9.48 19.10
CA ALA A 89 5.57 -10.20 20.32
C ALA A 89 6.21 -9.57 21.57
N ARG A 90 7.45 -9.07 21.47
CA ARG A 90 8.12 -8.35 22.56
C ARG A 90 7.40 -7.05 22.91
N ARG A 91 6.98 -6.28 21.91
CA ARG A 91 6.21 -5.03 22.09
C ARG A 91 4.83 -5.23 22.75
N LYS A 92 4.26 -6.44 22.70
CA LYS A 92 3.00 -6.76 23.38
C LYS A 92 3.17 -7.18 24.84
N LYS A 93 4.40 -7.45 25.29
CA LYS A 93 4.71 -7.95 26.64
C LYS A 93 5.25 -6.87 27.60
N GLY A 94 5.63 -5.70 27.08
CA GLY A 94 6.02 -4.53 27.87
C GLY A 94 5.04 -3.41 27.63
#